data_AF-H8YFP8-F1
#
_entry.id   AF-H8YFP8-F1
#
_cell.length_a   1.000
_cell.length_b   1.000
_cell.length_c   1.000
_cell.angle_alpha   90.00
_cell.angle_beta   90.00
_cell.angle_gamma   90.00
#
_symmetry.space_group_name_H-M   'P 1'
#
loop_
_entity.id
_entity.type
_entity.pdbx_description
1 polymer ?
#
loop_
_entity_poly.entity_id
_entity_poly.type
_entity_poly.pdbx_seq_one_letter_code
_entity_poly.pdbx_strand_id
1 'polypeptide(L)' 'FGQVATNFFSSLAISLGCLKCSQLLHQTLLYYNLRWPMELFDTTPLGRIVNRFSKDIDTIDNVLPFNIRVVIGQAYMVLA' A
#
# COMPACT_ATOMS: atom_id res chain seq x y z
N PHE A 1 -1.40 23.11 17.85
CA PHE A 1 -2.66 22.36 17.70
C PHE A 1 -2.89 21.86 16.27
N GLY A 2 -2.84 22.72 15.23
CA GLY A 2 -3.08 22.30 13.83
C GLY A 2 -2.19 21.15 13.35
N GLN A 3 -0.89 21.20 13.64
CA GLN A 3 0.07 20.15 13.26
C GLN A 3 -0.24 18.78 13.89
N VAL A 4 -0.78 18.73 15.11
CA VAL A 4 -1.10 17.46 15.79
C VAL A 4 -2.36 16.85 15.17
N ALA A 5 -3.37 17.69 14.87
CA ALA A 5 -4.61 17.26 14.24
C ALA A 5 -4.39 16.69 12.83
N THR A 6 -3.56 17.35 12.00
CA THR A 6 -3.27 16.89 10.63
C THR A 6 -2.49 15.58 10.61
N ASN A 7 -1.52 15.41 11.52
CA ASN A 7 -0.79 14.15 11.66
C ASN A 7 -1.70 13.00 12.13
N PHE A 8 -2.59 13.26 13.08
CA PHE A 8 -3.53 12.25 13.57
C PHE A 8 -4.51 11.79 12.48
N PHE A 9 -5.11 12.74 11.75
CA PHE A 9 -6.02 12.44 10.65
C PHE A 9 -5.32 11.68 9.51
N SER A 10 -4.10 12.09 9.15
CA SER A 10 -3.31 11.40 8.13
C SER A 10 -2.98 9.97 8.55
N SER A 11 -2.60 9.76 9.81
CA SER A 11 -2.30 8.42 10.33
C SER A 11 -3.51 7.48 10.29
N LEU A 12 -4.70 8.00 10.62
CA LEU A 12 -5.94 7.23 10.52
C LEU A 12 -6.29 6.89 9.06
N ALA A 13 -6.19 7.87 8.16
CA ALA A 13 -6.47 7.67 6.74
C ALA A 13 -5.55 6.61 6.12
N ILE A 14 -4.26 6.65 6.43
CA ILE A 14 -3.25 5.69 5.95
C ILE A 14 -3.54 4.28 6.49
N SER A 15 -3.83 4.14 7.78
CA SER A 15 -4.12 2.84 8.40
C SER A 15 -5.36 2.17 7.78
N LEU A 16 -6.44 2.95 7.57
CA LEU A 16 -7.64 2.46 6.90
C LEU A 16 -7.40 2.12 5.41
N GLY A 17 -6.54 2.89 4.74
CA GLY A 17 -6.14 2.63 3.35
C GLY A 17 -5.35 1.32 3.22
N CYS A 18 -4.36 1.11 4.08
CA CYS A 18 -3.55 -0.10 4.16
C CYS A 18 -4.41 -1.36 4.40
N LEU A 19 -5.35 -1.29 5.34
CA LEU A 19 -6.30 -2.39 5.61
C LEU A 19 -7.15 -2.74 4.38
N LYS A 20 -7.71 -1.74 3.69
CA LYS A 20 -8.48 -1.96 2.46
C LYS A 20 -7.62 -2.53 1.33
N CYS A 21 -6.40 -2.02 1.19
CA CYS A 21 -5.46 -2.47 0.16
C CYS A 21 -5.14 -3.95 0.36
N SER A 22 -4.77 -4.36 1.58
CA SER A 22 -4.49 -5.74 1.95
C SER A 22 -5.65 -6.70 1.64
N GLN A 23 -6.89 -6.32 1.95
CA GLN A 23 -8.08 -7.12 1.64
C GLN A 23 -8.29 -7.30 0.13
N LEU A 24 -8.22 -6.22 -0.63
CA LEU A 24 -8.44 -6.23 -2.08
C LEU A 24 -7.38 -7.08 -2.78
N LEU A 25 -6.15 -7.01 -2.27
CA LEU A 25 -5.03 -7.82 -2.71
C LEU A 25 -5.20 -9.30 -2.46
N HIS A 26 -5.63 -9.65 -1.25
CA HIS A 26 -5.85 -11.04 -0.87
C HIS A 26 -6.96 -11.66 -1.72
N GLN A 27 -8.00 -10.89 -2.04
CA GLN A 27 -9.06 -11.31 -2.95
C GLN A 27 -8.56 -11.45 -4.40
N THR A 28 -7.75 -10.50 -4.87
CA THR A 28 -7.18 -10.51 -6.21
C THR A 28 -6.28 -11.74 -6.41
N LEU A 29 -5.37 -12.01 -5.46
CA LEU A 29 -4.50 -13.18 -5.50
C LEU A 29 -5.28 -14.48 -5.48
N LEU A 30 -6.29 -14.62 -4.61
CA LEU A 30 -7.15 -15.80 -4.58
C LEU A 30 -7.91 -16.00 -5.89
N TYR A 31 -8.47 -14.92 -6.45
CA TYR A 31 -9.23 -14.98 -7.69
C TYR A 31 -8.38 -15.43 -8.89
N TYR A 32 -7.18 -14.87 -9.04
CA TYR A 32 -6.29 -15.23 -10.14
C TYR A 32 -5.64 -16.61 -9.94
N ASN A 33 -5.28 -16.97 -8.71
CA ASN A 33 -4.64 -18.26 -8.41
C ASN A 33 -5.58 -19.45 -8.71
N LEU A 34 -6.86 -19.35 -8.31
CA LEU A 34 -7.85 -20.40 -8.54
C LEU A 34 -8.24 -20.61 -10.01
N ARG A 35 -7.91 -19.66 -10.89
CA ARG A 35 -8.26 -19.69 -12.33
C ARG A 35 -7.08 -20.01 -13.23
N TRP A 36 -5.87 -20.14 -12.68
CA TRP A 36 -4.69 -20.41 -13.49
C TRP A 36 -4.55 -21.90 -13.82
N PRO A 37 -4.30 -22.25 -15.10
CA PRO A 37 -4.02 -23.63 -15.48
C PRO A 37 -2.72 -24.10 -14.83
N MET A 38 -2.71 -25.34 -14.36
CA MET A 38 -1.60 -25.91 -13.59
C MET A 38 -0.25 -25.93 -14.35
N GLU A 39 -0.28 -25.85 -15.69
CA GLU A 39 0.91 -25.79 -16.55
C GLU A 39 1.63 -24.41 -16.49
N LEU A 40 0.91 -23.33 -16.14
CA LEU A 40 1.51 -22.00 -15.96
C LEU A 40 2.13 -21.80 -14.57
N PHE A 41 1.77 -22.69 -13.63
CA PHE A 41 2.32 -22.75 -12.28
C PHE A 41 3.82 -23.08 -12.29
N ASP A 42 4.30 -23.78 -13.33
CA ASP A 42 5.71 -24.15 -13.52
C ASP A 42 6.52 -23.14 -14.37
N THR A 43 5.88 -22.37 -15.27
CA THR A 43 6.57 -21.46 -16.22
C THR A 43 6.67 -20.02 -15.75
N THR A 44 5.77 -19.57 -14.87
CA THR A 44 5.91 -18.29 -14.16
C THR A 44 5.94 -18.57 -12.67
N PRO A 45 7.07 -18.38 -11.97
CA PRO A 45 7.08 -18.60 -10.53
C PRO A 45 6.09 -17.62 -9.94
N LEU A 46 5.00 -18.15 -9.36
CA LEU A 46 3.97 -17.40 -8.64
C LEU A 46 4.61 -16.42 -7.64
N GLY A 47 5.78 -16.79 -7.12
CA GLY A 47 6.66 -15.96 -6.33
C GLY A 47 7.10 -14.64 -6.98
N ARG A 48 7.24 -14.50 -8.31
CA ARG A 48 7.61 -13.22 -8.95
C ARG A 48 6.45 -12.23 -8.99
N ILE A 49 5.22 -12.72 -9.21
CA ILE A 49 4.02 -11.88 -9.13
C ILE A 49 3.77 -11.47 -7.69
N VAL A 50 3.82 -12.43 -6.75
CA VAL A 50 3.70 -12.15 -5.32
C VAL A 50 4.80 -11.21 -4.84
N ASN A 51 6.06 -11.39 -5.26
CA ASN A 51 7.18 -10.52 -4.86
C ASN A 51 7.06 -9.11 -5.46
N ARG A 52 6.54 -8.98 -6.68
CA ARG A 52 6.22 -7.66 -7.27
C ARG A 52 5.07 -6.99 -6.52
N PHE A 53 4.01 -7.75 -6.23
CA PHE A 53 2.87 -7.22 -5.49
C PHE A 53 3.25 -6.84 -4.05
N SER A 54 4.03 -7.68 -3.36
CA SER A 54 4.58 -7.36 -2.03
C SER A 54 5.42 -6.10 -2.05
N LYS A 55 6.22 -5.86 -3.10
CA LYS A 55 6.93 -4.58 -3.29
C LYS A 55 5.99 -3.40 -3.50
N ASP A 56 4.94 -3.59 -4.29
CA ASP A 56 3.95 -2.54 -4.54
C ASP A 56 3.17 -2.19 -3.26
N ILE A 57 2.81 -3.21 -2.45
CA ILE A 57 2.22 -3.04 -1.12
C ILE A 57 3.17 -2.29 -0.19
N ASP A 58 4.42 -2.73 -0.09
CA ASP A 58 5.42 -2.12 0.77
C ASP A 58 5.62 -0.64 0.41
N THR A 59 5.58 -0.33 -0.89
CA THR A 59 5.62 1.06 -1.38
C THR A 59 4.38 1.85 -0.95
N ILE A 60 3.19 1.26 -1.02
CA ILE A 60 1.94 1.92 -0.59
C ILE A 60 1.87 2.07 0.94
N ASP A 61 2.41 1.13 1.70
CA ASP A 61 2.29 1.08 3.15
C ASP A 61 3.38 1.86 3.87
N ASN A 62 4.57 1.97 3.28
CA ASN A 62 5.71 2.65 3.90
C ASN A 62 6.09 3.94 3.15
N VAL A 63 6.23 3.87 1.82
CA VAL A 63 6.76 4.99 1.02
C VAL A 63 5.71 6.08 0.81
N LEU A 64 4.48 5.70 0.48
CA LEU A 64 3.38 6.66 0.27
C LEU A 64 3.07 7.49 1.54
N PRO A 65 2.87 6.91 2.74
CA PRO A 65 2.61 7.70 3.92
C PRO A 65 3.80 8.53 4.39
N PHE A 66 5.03 8.05 4.17
CA PHE A 66 6.23 8.85 4.41
C PHE A 66 6.24 10.11 3.53
N ASN A 67 6.03 9.96 2.23
CA ASN A 67 5.97 11.10 1.30
C ASN A 67 4.83 12.06 1.64
N ILE A 68 3.64 11.55 1.98
CA ILE A 68 2.51 12.39 2.40
C ILE A 68 2.86 13.19 3.66
N ARG A 69 3.47 12.56 4.67
CA ARG A 69 3.91 13.25 5.90
C ARG A 69 4.94 14.34 5.61
N VAL A 70 5.91 14.07 4.73
CA VAL A 70 6.93 15.04 4.32
C VAL A 70 6.26 16.24 3.63
N VAL A 71 5.39 16.00 2.65
CA VAL A 71 4.69 17.08 1.94
C VAL A 71 3.84 17.94 2.87
N ILE A 72 3.07 17.33 3.78
CA ILE A 72 2.27 18.05 4.77
C ILE A 72 3.16 18.89 5.70
N GLY A 73 4.29 18.33 6.14
CA GLY A 73 5.26 19.03 6.99
C GLY A 73 5.90 20.24 6.28
N GLN A 74 6.34 20.06 5.04
CA GLN A 74 6.94 21.15 4.24
C GLN A 74 5.91 22.23 3.90
N ALA A 75 4.68 21.84 3.55
CA ALA A 75 3.60 22.80 3.29
C ALA A 75 3.32 23.67 4.53
N TYR A 76 3.31 23.07 5.72
CA TYR A 76 3.10 23.82 6.97
C TYR A 76 4.27 24.76 7.29
N MET A 77 5.51 24.36 7.00
CA MET A 77 6.70 25.22 7.18
C MET A 77 6.76 26.40 6.23
N VAL A 78 6.15 26.30 5.05
CA VAL A 78 6.07 27.41 4.09
C VAL A 78 4.89 28.35 4.41
N LEU A 79 3.80 27.82 4.99
CA LEU A 79 2.62 28.60 5.34
C LEU A 79 2.72 29.33 6.70
N ALA A 80 3.60 28.88 7.60
CA ALA A 80 3.82 29.45 8.93
C ALA A 80 4.98 30.45 8.92
#